data_AF-A0A0A1VXV3-F1
#
_entry.id   AF-A0A0A1VXV3-F1
#
_cell.length_a   1.000
_cell.length_b   1.000
_cell.length_c   1.000
_cell.angle_alpha   90.00
_cell.angle_beta   90.00
_cell.angle_gamma   90.00
#
_symmetry.space_group_name_H-M   'P 1'
#
loop_
_entity.id
_entity.type
_entity.pdbx_description
1 polymer ?
#
loop_
_entity_poly.entity_id
_entity_poly.type
_entity_poly.pdbx_seq_one_letter_code
_entity_poly.pdbx_strand_id
1 'polypeptide(L)' 'MEVREIKIRVDAESAEIYESAIFADRQKLDALLSLRLKEFARKRRPLEAVMSDISRKAQARGLTPEILSNLLSE' A
#
# COMPACT_ATOMS: atom_id res chain seq x y z
N MET A 1 17.64 -7.75 4.46
CA MET A 1 17.25 -6.63 3.57
C MET A 1 18.30 -5.54 3.73
N GLU A 2 18.75 -4.94 2.63
CA GLU A 2 19.69 -3.83 2.68
C GLU A 2 18.97 -2.57 3.22
N VAL A 3 19.60 -1.88 4.18
CA VAL A 3 19.12 -0.59 4.71
C VAL A 3 20.05 0.48 4.16
N ARG A 4 19.47 1.59 3.68
CA ARG A 4 20.20 2.75 3.17
C ARG A 4 19.71 4.01 3.86
N GLU A 5 20.65 4.87 4.24
CA GLU A 5 20.33 6.17 4.82
C GLU A 5 19.96 7.17 3.73
N ILE A 6 18.95 8.00 4.02
CA ILE A 6 18.53 9.12 3.19
C ILE A 6 18.40 10.37 4.05
N LYS A 7 18.74 11.54 3.50
CA LYS A 7 18.52 12.82 4.18
C LYS A 7 17.11 13.32 3.88
N ILE A 8 16.32 13.55 4.93
CA ILE A 8 14.94 14.05 4.82
C ILE A 8 14.84 15.36 5.60
N ARG A 9 14.07 16.30 5.08
CA ARG A 9 13.74 17.54 5.78
C ARG A 9 12.44 17.34 6.56
N VAL A 10 12.49 17.63 7.85
CA VAL A 10 11.37 17.62 8.80
C VAL A 10 11.41 18.92 9.61
N ASP A 11 10.36 19.23 10.37
CA ASP A 11 10.40 20.31 11.36
C ASP A 11 11.39 20.00 12.50
N ALA A 12 11.81 21.05 13.21
CA ALA A 12 12.85 20.96 14.24
C ALA A 12 12.45 20.02 15.40
N GLU A 13 11.20 20.09 15.84
CA GLU A 13 10.67 19.24 16.91
C GLU A 13 10.74 17.75 16.54
N SER A 14 10.32 17.41 15.32
CA SER A 14 10.41 16.03 14.81
C SER A 14 11.85 15.53 14.73
N ALA A 15 12.80 16.39 14.33
CA ALA A 15 14.23 16.05 14.32
C ALA A 15 14.74 15.76 15.74
N GLU A 16 14.45 16.64 16.69
CA GLU A 16 14.85 16.48 18.09
C GLU A 16 14.27 15.21 18.73
N ILE A 17 13.01 14.87 18.44
CA ILE A 17 12.38 13.64 18.93
C ILE A 17 13.09 12.40 18.37
N TYR A 18 13.39 12.38 17.07
CA TYR A 18 14.10 11.25 16.46
C TYR A 18 15.54 11.13 17.00
N GLU A 19 16.24 12.25 17.11
CA GLU A 19 17.62 12.32 17.61
C GLU A 19 17.72 12.02 19.11
N SER A 20 16.69 12.25 19.91
CA SER A 20 16.66 11.89 21.33
C SER A 20 16.17 10.46 21.59
N ALA A 21 15.51 9.82 20.62
CA ALA A 21 14.97 8.47 20.76
C ALA A 21 16.07 7.41 20.94
N ILE A 22 15.79 6.40 21.77
CA ILE A 22 16.64 5.22 21.91
C ILE A 22 16.64 4.39 20.61
N PHE A 23 17.68 3.58 20.44
CA PHE A 23 17.89 2.78 19.23
C PHE A 23 16.65 1.97 18.81
N ALA A 24 15.99 1.31 19.78
CA ALA A 24 14.80 0.50 19.51
C ALA A 24 13.63 1.32 18.94
N ASP A 25 13.46 2.56 19.38
CA ASP A 25 12.39 3.43 18.90
C ASP A 25 12.74 4.08 17.56
N ARG A 26 14.01 4.45 17.34
CA ARG A 26 14.48 4.87 16.01
C ARG A 26 14.24 3.81 14.94
N GLN A 27 14.53 2.54 15.24
CA GLN A 27 14.26 1.43 14.32
C GLN A 27 12.77 1.29 13.97
N LYS A 28 11.86 1.53 14.93
CA LYS A 28 10.41 1.53 14.65
C LYS A 28 10.02 2.70 13.74
N LEU A 29 10.57 3.89 14.00
CA LEU A 29 10.34 5.07 13.18
C LEU A 29 10.85 4.85 11.75
N ASP A 30 12.03 4.26 11.57
CA ASP A 30 12.59 3.93 10.26
C ASP A 30 11.70 2.94 9.49
N ALA A 31 11.14 1.94 10.19
CA ALA A 31 10.23 0.98 9.59
C ALA A 31 8.91 1.63 9.15
N LEU A 32 8.35 2.51 9.98
CA LEU A 32 7.15 3.28 9.67
C LEU A 32 7.37 4.20 8.46
N LEU A 33 8.47 4.94 8.45
CA LEU A 33 8.85 5.79 7.33
C LEU A 33 9.04 4.99 6.04
N SER A 34 9.76 3.87 6.11
CA SER A 34 9.96 2.96 4.98
C SER A 34 8.64 2.43 4.42
N LEU A 35 7.67 2.12 5.28
CA LEU A 35 6.32 1.72 4.85
C LEU A 35 5.63 2.86 4.11
N ARG A 36 5.60 4.07 4.68
CA ARG A 36 4.96 5.24 4.06
C ARG A 36 5.58 5.58 2.71
N LEU A 37 6.91 5.57 2.59
CA LEU A 37 7.61 5.81 1.33
C LEU A 37 7.21 4.80 0.24
N LYS A 38 7.05 3.53 0.61
CA LYS A 38 6.57 2.49 -0.31
C LYS A 38 5.11 2.67 -0.72
N GLU A 39 4.27 3.25 0.13
CA GLU A 39 2.88 3.56 -0.21
C GLU A 39 2.78 4.60 -1.34
N PHE A 40 3.72 5.56 -1.43
CA PHE A 40 3.77 6.49 -2.57
C PHE A 40 4.13 5.77 -3.88
N ALA A 41 4.98 4.76 -3.82
CA ALA A 41 5.35 3.95 -4.98
C ALA A 41 4.23 2.97 -5.40
N ARG A 42 3.30 2.64 -4.50
CA ARG A 42 2.10 1.87 -4.85
C ARG A 42 1.21 2.74 -5.74
N LYS A 43 1.35 2.59 -7.06
CA LYS A 43 0.37 3.12 -8.02
C LYS A 43 -1.01 2.68 -7.57
N ARG A 44 -1.83 3.62 -7.09
CA ARG A 44 -3.25 3.38 -6.88
C ARG A 44 -3.82 3.09 -8.26
N ARG A 45 -4.13 1.82 -8.52
CA ARG A 45 -4.86 1.46 -9.73
C ARG A 45 -6.25 2.08 -9.60
N PRO A 46 -6.75 2.79 -10.63
CA PRO A 46 -8.13 3.25 -10.64
C PRO A 46 -9.06 2.10 -10.28
N LEU A 47 -10.10 2.38 -9.51
CA LEU A 47 -11.06 1.34 -9.10
C LEU A 47 -11.63 0.63 -10.33
N GLU A 48 -11.88 1.38 -11.40
CA GLU A 48 -12.36 0.92 -12.70
C GLU A 48 -11.39 -0.10 -13.32
N ALA A 49 -10.08 0.15 -13.24
CA ALA A 49 -9.07 -0.77 -13.76
C ALA A 49 -9.03 -2.08 -12.95
N VAL A 50 -9.20 -1.98 -11.62
CA VAL A 50 -9.26 -3.14 -10.73
C VAL A 50 -10.55 -3.94 -10.97
N MET A 51 -11.70 -3.27 -11.05
CA MET A 51 -12.99 -3.91 -11.34
C MET A 51 -12.97 -4.59 -12.70
N SER A 52 -12.42 -3.94 -13.73
CA SER A 52 -12.26 -4.52 -15.07
C SER A 52 -11.37 -5.77 -15.07
N ASP A 53 -10.25 -5.73 -14.34
CA ASP A 53 -9.39 -6.90 -14.13
C ASP A 53 -10.15 -8.06 -13.47
N ILE A 54 -10.95 -7.76 -12.45
CA ILE A 54 -11.74 -8.76 -11.72
C ILE A 54 -12.80 -9.36 -12.64
N SER A 55 -13.56 -8.55 -13.38
CA SER A 55 -14.57 -9.02 -14.34
C SER A 55 -13.96 -9.95 -15.38
N ARG A 56 -12.82 -9.58 -15.99
CA ARG A 56 -12.12 -10.43 -16.97
C ARG A 56 -11.70 -11.77 -16.37
N LYS A 57 -11.12 -11.75 -15.16
CA LYS A 57 -10.68 -12.98 -14.47
C LYS A 57 -11.86 -13.87 -14.10
N ALA A 58 -12.98 -13.28 -13.70
CA ALA A 58 -14.19 -14.03 -13.35
C ALA A 58 -14.77 -14.73 -14.59
N GLN A 59 -14.89 -14.02 -15.71
CA GLN A 59 -15.31 -14.60 -16.99
C GLN A 59 -14.39 -15.73 -17.45
N ALA A 60 -13.06 -15.51 -17.38
CA ALA A 60 -12.08 -16.55 -17.72
C ALA A 60 -12.16 -17.79 -16.82
N ARG A 61 -12.75 -17.67 -15.62
CA ARG A 61 -12.99 -18.77 -14.67
C ARG A 61 -14.39 -19.37 -14.79
N GLY A 62 -15.16 -18.98 -15.81
CA GLY A 62 -16.49 -19.52 -16.07
C GLY A 62 -17.63 -18.75 -15.41
N LEU A 63 -17.40 -17.58 -14.80
CA LEU A 63 -18.48 -16.68 -14.40
C LEU A 63 -19.01 -15.96 -15.64
N THR A 64 -19.91 -16.60 -16.38
CA THR A 64 -20.59 -15.98 -17.51
C THR A 64 -21.65 -14.98 -17.03
N PRO A 65 -22.09 -14.03 -17.88
CA PRO A 65 -23.16 -13.08 -17.53
C PRO A 65 -24.43 -13.77 -17.03
N GLU A 66 -24.79 -14.91 -17.61
CA GLU A 66 -25.96 -15.70 -17.23
C GLU A 66 -25.83 -16.29 -15.82
N ILE A 67 -24.66 -16.87 -15.50
CA ILE A 67 -24.38 -17.42 -14.17
C ILE A 67 -24.38 -16.31 -13.12
N LEU A 68 -23.77 -15.16 -13.44
CA LEU A 68 -23.80 -14.00 -12.56
C LEU A 68 -25.23 -13.49 -12.34
N SER A 69 -26.04 -13.42 -13.39
CA SER A 69 -27.45 -13.00 -13.30
C SER A 69 -28.22 -13.92 -12.37
N ASN A 70 -28.09 -15.24 -12.55
CA ASN A 70 -28.76 -16.22 -11.71
C ASN A 70 -28.37 -16.08 -10.23
N LEU A 71 -27.08 -15.87 -9.95
CA LEU A 71 -26.55 -15.70 -8.58
C LEU A 71 -27.05 -14.43 -7.89
N LEU A 72 -27.33 -13.37 -8.65
CA LEU A 72 -27.81 -12.07 -8.13
C LEU A 72 -29.34 -11.99 -7.97
N SER A 73 -30.07 -12.93 -8.58
CA SER A 73 -31.53 -13.01 -8.52
C SER A 73 -32.07 -13.94 -7.42
N GLU A 74 -31.18 -14.56 -6.63
CA GLU A 74 -31.49 -15.22 -5.36
C GLU A 74 -31.41 -14.23 -4.19
#